data_AF-A0A9D6W4Z3-F1
#
_entry.id   AF-A0A9D6W4Z3-F1
#
_cell.length_a   1.000
_cell.length_b   1.000
_cell.length_c   1.000
_cell.angle_alpha   90.00
_cell.angle_beta   90.00
_cell.angle_gamma   90.00
#
_symmetry.space_group_name_H-M   'P 1'
#
loop_
_entity.id
_entity.type
_entity.pdbx_description
1 polymer ?
#
loop_
_entity_poly.entity_id
_entity_poly.type
_entity_poly.pdbx_seq_one_letter_code
_entity_poly.pdbx_strand_id
1 'polypeptide(L)'
;MDVSLWTLALGLVLLAFTANAFRPIYRPVELSVGLSFFPSWLTAELALHHAVVQIPIALWLARAGAARNAAGQVGLGLWALNVALLVFCWLRGFRARRAMDEALAGTLGSRWTDFIDRRLADRLPARPQFWRWVLPTARRRDVEVRRDVPFARLPDGRELGLDLFLPRERPTAAPALLFVHGGGWVIGHREHQGQVLLYDLAAQGWVCMSVEYRLSPRATFPDHLVDVKRGLAWLREHAGELGADPSFVVASGISAGAHLAALAALTPNDPEYQPGFEIADTSLAGCVPIYGVYDLADRERLWPDPRGIRIVQAVVMKTTPEKSPAAFDKASPLARVRADAPPFLVVHGTIDVLAPVAGARSFVRALRAVSKAPVVYAEIPGGQHAFDVFHSPRADFTLQGVYRFLAWLRSARR
;
A
#
# COMPACT_ATOMS: atom_id res chain seq x y z
N MET A 1 19.46 18.23 -36.34
CA MET A 1 20.05 18.12 -34.99
C MET A 1 20.79 16.79 -34.91
N ASP A 2 22.02 16.76 -34.37
CA ASP A 2 22.91 15.59 -34.39
C ASP A 2 22.34 14.43 -33.55
N VAL A 3 22.18 13.26 -34.16
CA VAL A 3 21.72 12.01 -33.52
C VAL A 3 22.60 11.65 -32.32
N SER A 4 23.88 11.98 -32.37
CA SER A 4 24.86 11.70 -31.31
C SER A 4 24.59 12.54 -30.06
N LEU A 5 24.28 13.83 -30.23
CA LEU A 5 23.91 14.74 -29.14
C LEU A 5 22.58 14.33 -28.50
N TRP A 6 21.60 13.91 -29.31
CA TRP A 6 20.35 13.37 -28.80
C TRP A 6 20.53 12.11 -27.97
N THR A 7 21.35 11.18 -28.46
CA THR A 7 21.66 9.92 -27.77
C THR A 7 22.30 10.20 -26.40
N LEU A 8 23.24 11.15 -26.35
CA LEU A 8 23.87 11.60 -25.11
C LEU A 8 22.87 12.23 -24.13
N ALA A 9 22.09 13.21 -24.60
CA ALA A 9 21.14 13.93 -23.77
C ALA A 9 20.07 12.98 -23.18
N LEU A 10 19.49 12.11 -24.00
CA LEU A 10 18.53 11.10 -23.54
C LEU A 10 19.18 10.09 -22.58
N GLY A 11 20.42 9.66 -22.86
CA GLY A 11 21.15 8.74 -21.98
C GLY A 11 21.34 9.31 -20.57
N LEU A 12 21.67 10.61 -20.46
CA LEU A 12 21.79 11.30 -19.17
C LEU A 12 20.45 11.36 -18.42
N VAL A 13 19.36 11.70 -19.11
CA VAL A 13 18.02 11.80 -18.50
C VAL A 13 17.55 10.43 -18.02
N LEU A 14 17.67 9.40 -18.84
CA LEU A 14 17.28 8.03 -18.49
C LEU A 14 18.08 7.51 -17.30
N LEU A 15 19.41 7.72 -17.31
CA LEU A 15 20.27 7.31 -16.21
C LEU A 15 19.93 8.07 -14.92
N ALA A 16 19.57 9.35 -15.00
CA ALA A 16 19.13 10.12 -13.83
C ALA A 16 17.84 9.55 -13.22
N PHE A 17 16.86 9.17 -14.03
CA PHE A 17 15.63 8.52 -13.55
C PHE A 17 15.90 7.18 -12.87
N THR A 18 16.75 6.35 -13.48
CA THR A 18 17.14 5.06 -12.89
C THR A 18 17.97 5.25 -11.62
N ALA A 19 18.90 6.20 -11.59
CA ALA A 19 19.65 6.53 -10.38
C ALA A 19 18.73 6.97 -9.23
N ASN A 20 17.68 7.74 -9.55
CA ASN A 20 16.65 8.15 -8.60
C ASN A 20 15.79 6.97 -8.06
N ALA A 21 15.72 5.83 -8.76
CA ALA A 21 15.14 4.58 -8.24
C ALA A 21 16.03 3.87 -7.19
N PHE A 22 17.32 4.21 -7.15
CA PHE A 22 18.26 3.71 -6.13
C PHE A 22 18.47 4.71 -4.99
N ARG A 23 18.52 6.00 -5.31
CA ARG A 23 18.72 7.08 -4.35
C ARG A 23 17.75 8.22 -4.65
N PRO A 24 16.52 8.13 -4.12
CA PRO A 24 15.54 9.20 -4.29
C PRO A 24 15.99 10.50 -3.63
N ILE A 25 15.47 11.61 -4.15
CA ILE A 25 15.58 12.92 -3.50
C ILE A 25 14.45 13.05 -2.47
N TYR A 26 14.81 13.33 -1.22
CA TYR A 26 13.86 13.47 -0.11
C TYR A 26 13.56 14.94 0.26
N ARG A 27 14.39 15.87 -0.20
CA ARG A 27 14.26 17.30 0.07
C ARG A 27 14.80 18.13 -1.09
N PRO A 28 14.25 19.32 -1.34
CA PRO A 28 13.03 19.87 -0.75
C PRO A 28 11.76 19.12 -1.23
N VAL A 29 10.63 19.27 -0.53
CA VAL A 29 9.38 18.51 -0.77
C VAL A 29 8.92 18.59 -2.22
N GLU A 30 9.09 19.74 -2.87
CA GLU A 30 8.72 19.99 -4.26
C GLU A 30 9.48 19.05 -5.22
N LEU A 31 10.77 18.82 -4.96
CA LEU A 31 11.57 17.87 -5.74
C LEU A 31 11.25 16.42 -5.33
N SER A 32 10.96 16.17 -4.05
CA SER A 32 10.64 14.83 -3.56
C SER A 32 9.37 14.25 -4.19
N VAL A 33 8.32 15.07 -4.37
CA VAL A 33 7.06 14.62 -4.97
C VAL A 33 7.13 14.69 -6.50
N GLY A 34 7.56 15.83 -7.07
CA GLY A 34 7.49 16.07 -8.50
C GLY A 34 8.56 15.35 -9.32
N LEU A 35 9.83 15.39 -8.87
CA LEU A 35 10.97 14.88 -9.63
C LEU A 35 11.50 13.54 -9.12
N SER A 36 11.16 13.17 -7.88
CA SER A 36 11.70 11.98 -7.24
C SER A 36 10.68 10.85 -7.16
N PHE A 37 9.51 11.07 -6.56
CA PHE A 37 8.51 10.02 -6.36
C PHE A 37 8.09 9.34 -7.67
N PHE A 38 7.44 10.06 -8.60
CA PHE A 38 6.92 9.46 -9.82
C PHE A 38 8.01 8.80 -10.68
N PRO A 39 9.16 9.46 -10.95
CA PRO A 39 10.22 8.81 -11.73
C PRO A 39 10.82 7.60 -11.01
N SER A 40 11.06 7.67 -9.69
CA SER A 40 11.60 6.55 -8.89
C SER A 40 10.66 5.34 -8.95
N TRP A 41 9.37 5.58 -8.69
CA TRP A 41 8.34 4.56 -8.61
C TRP A 41 8.11 3.86 -9.96
N LEU A 42 7.83 4.63 -11.01
CA LEU A 42 7.59 4.08 -12.34
C LEU A 42 8.82 3.31 -12.85
N THR A 43 10.01 3.87 -12.66
CA THR A 43 11.25 3.21 -13.06
C THR A 43 11.49 1.91 -12.29
N ALA A 44 11.20 1.88 -10.99
CA ALA A 44 11.45 0.72 -10.14
C ALA A 44 10.45 -0.43 -10.33
N GLU A 45 9.17 -0.12 -10.57
CA GLU A 45 8.12 -1.15 -10.74
C GLU A 45 7.99 -1.61 -12.20
N LEU A 46 8.27 -0.73 -13.17
CA LEU A 46 8.20 -1.03 -14.61
C LEU A 46 9.59 -1.19 -15.25
N ALA A 47 10.60 -1.55 -14.45
CA ALA A 47 12.00 -1.68 -14.89
C ALA A 47 12.15 -2.64 -16.09
N LEU A 48 11.38 -3.74 -16.10
CA LEU A 48 11.34 -4.68 -17.22
C LEU A 48 10.85 -4.00 -18.50
N HIS A 49 9.73 -3.27 -18.43
CA HIS A 49 9.15 -2.56 -19.57
C HIS A 49 10.10 -1.49 -20.11
N HIS A 50 10.73 -0.72 -19.22
CA HIS A 50 11.74 0.26 -19.60
C HIS A 50 12.91 -0.39 -20.34
N ALA A 51 13.44 -1.51 -19.84
CA ALA A 51 14.52 -2.23 -20.51
C ALA A 51 14.11 -2.75 -21.90
N VAL A 52 12.93 -3.38 -22.00
CA VAL A 52 12.40 -3.93 -23.26
C VAL A 52 12.18 -2.85 -24.32
N VAL A 53 11.73 -1.66 -23.92
CA VAL A 53 11.54 -0.53 -24.86
C VAL A 53 12.86 0.14 -25.22
N GLN A 54 13.77 0.29 -24.27
CA GLN A 54 15.00 1.05 -24.49
C GLN A 54 16.06 0.30 -25.30
N ILE A 55 16.12 -1.04 -25.19
CA ILE A 55 17.11 -1.83 -25.95
C ILE A 55 16.94 -1.65 -27.47
N PRO A 56 15.75 -1.83 -28.07
CA PRO A 56 15.55 -1.59 -29.50
C PRO A 56 15.85 -0.15 -29.92
N ILE A 57 15.52 0.84 -29.09
CA ILE A 57 15.81 2.25 -29.39
C ILE A 57 17.31 2.51 -29.41
N ALA A 58 18.07 1.99 -28.45
CA ALA A 58 19.53 2.12 -28.42
C ALA A 58 20.18 1.48 -29.66
N LEU A 59 19.70 0.30 -30.06
CA LEU A 59 20.17 -0.39 -31.27
C LEU A 59 19.85 0.41 -32.55
N TRP A 60 18.66 1.01 -32.61
CA TRP A 60 18.29 1.88 -33.73
C TRP A 60 19.15 3.14 -33.78
N LEU A 61 19.39 3.82 -32.65
CA LEU A 61 20.27 4.99 -32.57
C LEU A 61 21.70 4.66 -33.01
N ALA A 62 22.23 3.51 -32.58
CA ALA A 62 23.54 3.03 -33.02
C ALA A 62 23.58 2.84 -34.55
N ARG A 63 22.56 2.19 -35.13
CA ARG A 63 22.44 1.99 -36.58
C ARG A 63 22.26 3.32 -37.34
N ALA A 64 21.58 4.29 -36.75
CA ALA A 64 21.40 5.64 -37.29
C ALA A 64 22.68 6.49 -37.23
N GLY A 65 23.79 5.96 -36.71
CA GLY A 65 25.08 6.62 -36.71
C GLY A 65 25.41 7.38 -35.43
N ALA A 66 24.72 7.14 -34.31
CA ALA A 66 25.07 7.76 -33.03
C ALA A 66 26.54 7.49 -32.64
N ALA A 67 27.10 6.34 -32.99
CA ALA A 67 28.48 5.98 -32.64
C ALA A 67 29.58 6.70 -33.47
N ARG A 68 29.21 7.59 -34.40
CA ARG A 68 30.16 8.26 -35.31
C ARG A 68 31.07 9.28 -34.63
N ASN A 69 30.72 9.75 -33.42
CA ASN A 69 31.55 10.67 -32.65
C ASN A 69 31.53 10.32 -31.14
N ALA A 70 32.42 10.97 -30.38
CA ALA A 70 32.59 10.70 -28.95
C ALA A 70 31.29 10.92 -28.14
N ALA A 71 30.50 11.95 -28.49
CA ALA A 71 29.28 12.26 -27.75
C ALA A 71 28.27 11.11 -27.82
N GLY A 72 28.04 10.55 -29.01
CA GLY A 72 27.11 9.45 -29.16
C GLY A 72 27.68 8.10 -28.70
N GLN A 73 29.00 7.89 -28.72
CA GLN A 73 29.64 6.74 -28.06
C GLN A 73 29.40 6.77 -26.55
N VAL A 74 29.63 7.92 -25.90
CA VAL A 74 29.32 8.12 -24.48
C VAL A 74 27.82 7.93 -24.24
N GLY A 75 26.98 8.51 -25.10
CA GLY A 75 25.52 8.34 -25.03
C GLY A 75 25.10 6.87 -25.04
N LEU A 76 25.56 6.07 -26.01
CA LEU A 76 25.27 4.64 -26.07
C LEU A 76 25.79 3.89 -24.83
N GLY A 77 26.96 4.28 -24.30
CA GLY A 77 27.48 3.75 -23.04
C GLY A 77 26.56 4.03 -21.84
N LEU A 78 26.03 5.26 -21.73
CA LEU A 78 25.05 5.61 -20.70
C LEU A 78 23.75 4.82 -20.84
N TRP A 79 23.28 4.58 -22.07
CA TRP A 79 22.12 3.73 -22.31
C TRP A 79 22.36 2.28 -21.89
N ALA A 80 23.52 1.71 -22.23
CA ALA A 80 23.88 0.36 -21.82
C ALA A 80 23.96 0.24 -20.29
N LEU A 81 24.60 1.21 -19.61
CA LEU A 81 24.62 1.29 -18.15
C LEU A 81 23.21 1.41 -17.58
N ASN A 82 22.37 2.26 -18.16
CA ASN A 82 20.99 2.44 -17.73
C ASN A 82 20.19 1.13 -17.81
N VAL A 83 20.28 0.40 -18.93
CA VAL A 83 19.62 -0.91 -19.09
C VAL A 83 20.14 -1.92 -18.05
N ALA A 84 21.45 -1.97 -17.80
CA ALA A 84 22.01 -2.84 -16.78
C ALA A 84 21.46 -2.51 -15.37
N LEU A 85 21.33 -1.23 -15.05
CA LEU A 85 20.74 -0.78 -13.79
C LEU A 85 19.23 -1.06 -13.70
N LEU A 86 18.49 -0.97 -14.80
CA LEU A 86 17.07 -1.37 -14.85
C LEU A 86 16.92 -2.87 -14.59
N VAL A 87 17.74 -3.71 -15.23
CA VAL A 87 17.75 -5.17 -14.97
C VAL A 87 18.10 -5.44 -13.50
N PHE A 88 19.09 -4.75 -12.94
CA PHE A 88 19.41 -4.86 -11.53
C PHE A 88 18.26 -4.41 -10.62
N CYS A 89 17.54 -3.34 -10.98
CA CYS A 89 16.37 -2.85 -10.24
C CYS A 89 15.22 -3.87 -10.25
N TRP A 90 14.98 -4.51 -11.40
CA TRP A 90 14.01 -5.60 -11.53
C TRP A 90 14.40 -6.81 -10.66
N LEU A 91 15.66 -7.25 -10.73
CA LEU A 91 16.19 -8.33 -9.88
C LEU A 91 16.12 -7.99 -8.38
N ARG A 92 16.35 -6.73 -8.01
CA ARG A 92 16.20 -6.24 -6.63
C ARG A 92 14.78 -6.49 -6.10
N GLY A 93 13.75 -6.41 -6.95
CA GLY A 93 12.36 -6.67 -6.57
C GLY A 93 12.13 -8.06 -5.98
N PHE A 94 12.90 -9.07 -6.40
CA PHE A 94 12.80 -10.43 -5.85
C PHE A 94 13.22 -10.54 -4.38
N ARG A 95 13.97 -9.56 -3.86
CA ARG A 95 14.33 -9.50 -2.42
C ARG A 95 13.12 -9.27 -1.51
N ALA A 96 12.00 -8.79 -2.05
CA ALA A 96 10.75 -8.67 -1.30
C ALA A 96 10.27 -10.03 -0.74
N ARG A 97 10.51 -11.13 -1.46
CA ARG A 97 10.21 -12.49 -0.97
C ARG A 97 10.92 -12.77 0.35
N ARG A 98 12.25 -12.59 0.35
CA ARG A 98 13.08 -12.83 1.52
C ARG A 98 12.68 -11.91 2.68
N ALA A 99 12.42 -10.63 2.41
CA ALA A 99 11.99 -9.68 3.43
C ALA A 99 10.66 -10.09 4.08
N MET A 100 9.68 -10.55 3.29
CA MET A 100 8.40 -11.06 3.83
C MET A 100 8.60 -12.36 4.61
N ASP A 101 9.33 -13.33 4.05
CA ASP A 101 9.55 -14.63 4.68
C ASP A 101 10.29 -14.47 6.03
N GLU A 102 11.32 -13.62 6.09
CA GLU A 102 12.06 -13.30 7.32
C GLU A 102 11.18 -12.55 8.35
N ALA A 103 10.37 -11.58 7.90
CA ALA A 103 9.47 -10.85 8.79
C ALA A 103 8.44 -11.78 9.45
N LEU A 104 7.80 -12.64 8.65
CA LEU A 104 6.78 -13.59 9.10
C LEU A 104 7.39 -14.64 10.02
N ALA A 105 8.47 -15.31 9.61
CA ALA A 105 9.12 -16.33 10.43
C ALA A 105 9.73 -15.74 11.72
N GLY A 106 10.27 -14.53 11.66
CA GLY A 106 10.87 -13.86 12.82
C GLY A 106 9.87 -13.48 13.91
N THR A 107 8.59 -13.30 13.57
CA THR A 107 7.54 -12.95 14.54
C THR A 107 6.62 -14.12 14.87
N LEU A 108 6.29 -14.96 13.90
CA LEU A 108 5.34 -16.08 14.05
C LEU A 108 6.04 -17.43 14.33
N GLY A 109 7.38 -17.46 14.30
CA GLY A 109 8.19 -18.66 14.45
C GLY A 109 8.49 -19.37 13.12
N SER A 110 9.54 -20.17 13.04
CA SER A 110 10.01 -20.79 11.78
C SER A 110 9.03 -21.79 11.15
N ARG A 111 8.14 -22.37 11.96
CA ARG A 111 7.12 -23.35 11.52
C ARG A 111 5.72 -22.74 11.40
N TRP A 112 5.61 -21.42 11.31
CA TRP A 112 4.32 -20.72 11.28
C TRP A 112 3.38 -21.19 10.15
N THR A 113 3.94 -21.63 9.02
CA THR A 113 3.17 -22.15 7.87
C THR A 113 2.46 -23.46 8.18
N ASP A 114 2.95 -24.25 9.14
CA ASP A 114 2.33 -25.52 9.55
C ASP A 114 0.98 -25.30 10.24
N PHE A 115 0.74 -24.08 10.73
CA PHE A 115 -0.52 -23.68 11.35
C PHE A 115 -1.54 -23.10 10.36
N ILE A 116 -1.22 -23.08 9.05
CA ILE A 116 -2.19 -22.67 8.03
C ILE A 116 -3.08 -23.87 7.70
N ASP A 117 -4.40 -23.69 7.83
CA ASP A 117 -5.41 -24.67 7.42
C ASP A 117 -5.15 -25.10 5.97
N ARG A 118 -5.12 -26.41 5.75
CA ARG A 118 -4.79 -27.00 4.45
C ARG A 118 -5.67 -26.48 3.32
N ARG A 119 -6.97 -26.24 3.56
CA ARG A 119 -7.89 -25.71 2.54
C ARG A 119 -7.55 -24.27 2.17
N LEU A 120 -7.05 -23.47 3.11
CA LEU A 120 -6.56 -22.12 2.82
C LEU A 120 -5.21 -22.19 2.10
N ALA A 121 -4.31 -23.08 2.56
CA ALA A 121 -3.01 -23.28 1.93
C ALA A 121 -3.11 -23.69 0.45
N ASP A 122 -4.05 -24.57 0.11
CA ASP A 122 -4.29 -25.04 -1.26
C ASP A 122 -4.78 -23.93 -2.21
N ARG A 123 -5.36 -22.85 -1.66
CA ARG A 123 -5.82 -21.68 -2.44
C ARG A 123 -4.74 -20.62 -2.62
N LEU A 124 -3.70 -20.63 -1.78
CA LEU A 124 -2.62 -19.64 -1.86
C LEU A 124 -1.85 -19.80 -3.19
N PRO A 125 -1.51 -18.70 -3.87
CA PRO A 125 -0.73 -18.80 -5.09
C PRO A 125 0.67 -19.35 -4.80
N ALA A 126 1.01 -20.49 -5.41
CA ALA A 126 2.31 -21.16 -5.20
C ALA A 126 3.52 -20.29 -5.59
N ARG A 127 3.38 -19.47 -6.65
CA ARG A 127 4.39 -18.51 -7.11
C ARG A 127 3.74 -17.40 -7.96
N PRO A 128 4.35 -16.21 -8.04
CA PRO A 128 3.90 -15.18 -8.96
C PRO A 128 3.98 -15.68 -10.41
N GLN A 129 3.05 -15.25 -11.25
CA GLN A 129 3.00 -15.66 -12.64
C GLN A 129 3.73 -14.63 -13.51
N PHE A 130 4.80 -15.05 -14.20
CA PHE A 130 5.66 -14.14 -14.97
C PHE A 130 4.90 -13.28 -15.99
N TRP A 131 3.85 -13.82 -16.62
CA TRP A 131 3.04 -13.07 -17.59
C TRP A 131 2.37 -11.82 -16.97
N ARG A 132 2.08 -11.83 -15.66
CA ARG A 132 1.54 -10.65 -14.94
C ARG A 132 2.57 -9.53 -14.87
N TRP A 133 3.87 -9.84 -14.86
CA TRP A 133 4.93 -8.84 -14.92
C TRP A 133 5.13 -8.28 -16.33
N VAL A 134 4.72 -9.01 -17.36
CA VAL A 134 4.67 -8.50 -18.73
C VAL A 134 3.46 -7.58 -18.91
N LEU A 135 2.31 -7.96 -18.36
CA LEU A 135 1.06 -7.18 -18.36
C LEU A 135 0.75 -6.64 -16.95
N PRO A 136 1.41 -5.54 -16.52
CA PRO A 136 1.48 -5.12 -15.11
C PRO A 136 0.14 -4.66 -14.53
N THR A 137 -0.85 -4.42 -15.39
CA THR A 137 -2.20 -3.96 -15.02
C THR A 137 -3.25 -5.05 -15.21
N ALA A 138 -2.85 -6.28 -15.54
CA ALA A 138 -3.77 -7.36 -15.79
C ALA A 138 -4.59 -7.71 -14.55
N ARG A 139 -5.91 -7.79 -14.74
CA ARG A 139 -6.86 -8.14 -13.69
C ARG A 139 -7.31 -9.59 -13.83
N ARG A 140 -7.66 -10.20 -12.69
CA ARG A 140 -8.31 -11.51 -12.66
C ARG A 140 -9.73 -11.41 -13.22
N ARG A 141 -10.15 -12.41 -13.99
CA ARG A 141 -11.49 -12.47 -14.62
C ARG A 141 -12.46 -13.37 -13.84
N ASP A 142 -11.97 -14.06 -12.83
CA ASP A 142 -12.69 -15.01 -11.98
C ASP A 142 -13.16 -14.38 -10.66
N VAL A 143 -13.41 -13.07 -10.68
CA VAL A 143 -13.93 -12.28 -9.54
C VAL A 143 -15.16 -11.52 -10.01
N GLU A 144 -16.23 -11.58 -9.22
CA GLU A 144 -17.40 -10.73 -9.40
C GLU A 144 -17.14 -9.39 -8.71
N VAL A 145 -17.39 -8.28 -9.42
CA VAL A 145 -17.23 -6.93 -8.86
C VAL A 145 -18.57 -6.21 -8.91
N ARG A 146 -19.11 -5.85 -7.74
CA ARG A 146 -20.28 -4.98 -7.60
C ARG A 146 -19.80 -3.60 -7.23
N ARG A 147 -20.08 -2.61 -8.09
CA ARG A 147 -19.61 -1.23 -7.92
C ARG A 147 -20.70 -0.35 -7.36
N ASP A 148 -20.27 0.75 -6.74
CA ASP A 148 -21.12 1.88 -6.38
C ASP A 148 -22.29 1.48 -5.45
N VAL A 149 -22.05 0.53 -4.54
CA VAL A 149 -23.05 0.13 -3.54
C VAL A 149 -23.15 1.23 -2.48
N PRO A 150 -24.29 1.90 -2.32
CA PRO A 150 -24.43 2.94 -1.30
C PRO A 150 -24.43 2.32 0.09
N PHE A 151 -23.69 2.92 1.03
CA PHE A 151 -23.63 2.43 2.42
C PHE A 151 -23.91 3.50 3.47
N ALA A 152 -23.82 4.77 3.11
CA ALA A 152 -24.13 5.87 4.02
C ALA A 152 -24.65 7.08 3.23
N ARG A 153 -25.63 7.77 3.80
CA ARG A 153 -26.08 9.08 3.33
C ARG A 153 -25.59 10.16 4.29
N LEU A 154 -24.91 11.17 3.74
CA LEU A 154 -24.37 12.30 4.47
C LEU A 154 -25.47 13.36 4.73
N PRO A 155 -25.29 14.26 5.71
CA PRO A 155 -26.26 15.33 5.99
C PRO A 155 -26.51 16.28 4.81
N ASP A 156 -25.55 16.41 3.91
CA ASP A 156 -25.65 17.23 2.69
C ASP A 156 -26.35 16.50 1.52
N GLY A 157 -26.87 15.29 1.76
CA GLY A 157 -27.59 14.48 0.79
C GLY A 157 -26.70 13.63 -0.12
N ARG A 158 -25.37 13.77 -0.08
CA ARG A 158 -24.47 12.90 -0.83
C ARG A 158 -24.46 11.49 -0.25
N GLU A 159 -24.28 10.49 -1.11
CA GLU A 159 -24.12 9.09 -0.70
C GLU A 159 -22.66 8.68 -0.81
N LEU A 160 -22.18 7.95 0.20
CA LEU A 160 -20.90 7.27 0.14
C LEU A 160 -21.10 5.86 -0.40
N GLY A 161 -20.25 5.47 -1.33
CA GLY A 161 -20.29 4.18 -1.99
C GLY A 161 -19.18 3.22 -1.54
N LEU A 162 -19.37 1.94 -1.82
CA LEU A 162 -18.36 0.91 -1.69
C LEU A 162 -18.39 -0.02 -2.90
N ASP A 163 -17.25 -0.68 -3.14
CA ASP A 163 -17.12 -1.70 -4.17
C ASP A 163 -16.84 -3.05 -3.51
N LEU A 164 -17.60 -4.06 -3.92
CA LEU A 164 -17.45 -5.43 -3.46
C LEU A 164 -16.70 -6.26 -4.50
N PHE A 165 -15.71 -7.01 -4.04
CA PHE A 165 -14.95 -8.00 -4.82
C PHE A 165 -15.26 -9.35 -4.20
N LEU A 166 -16.02 -10.16 -4.95
CA LEU A 166 -16.62 -11.39 -4.46
C LEU A 166 -16.05 -12.59 -5.24
N PRO A 167 -15.90 -13.75 -4.58
CA PRO A 167 -15.65 -14.99 -5.28
C PRO A 167 -16.83 -15.30 -6.20
N ARG A 168 -16.58 -15.93 -7.37
CA ARG A 168 -17.64 -16.29 -8.33
C ARG A 168 -18.72 -17.20 -7.75
N GLU A 169 -18.30 -18.13 -6.90
CA GLU A 169 -19.21 -18.98 -6.15
C GLU A 169 -19.42 -18.34 -4.78
N ARG A 170 -20.68 -18.16 -4.38
CA ARG A 170 -21.00 -17.55 -3.09
C ARG A 170 -20.36 -18.40 -1.98
N PRO A 171 -19.46 -17.82 -1.17
CA PRO A 171 -18.79 -18.58 -0.13
C PRO A 171 -19.71 -18.81 1.06
N THR A 172 -19.29 -19.72 1.96
CA THR A 172 -19.93 -19.92 3.27
C THR A 172 -18.92 -19.56 4.36
N ALA A 173 -19.29 -18.63 5.25
CA ALA A 173 -18.44 -18.13 6.33
C ALA A 173 -17.04 -17.69 5.85
N ALA A 174 -16.99 -16.98 4.72
CA ALA A 174 -15.74 -16.46 4.17
C ALA A 174 -15.12 -15.38 5.06
N PRO A 175 -13.79 -15.35 5.21
CA PRO A 175 -13.14 -14.20 5.82
C PRO A 175 -13.37 -12.93 4.97
N ALA A 176 -13.49 -11.79 5.64
CA ALA A 176 -13.73 -10.51 4.98
C ALA A 176 -12.53 -9.56 5.10
N LEU A 177 -12.28 -8.78 4.04
CA LEU A 177 -11.30 -7.70 4.03
C LEU A 177 -12.01 -6.36 3.79
N LEU A 178 -11.89 -5.44 4.74
CA LEU A 178 -12.15 -4.02 4.54
C LEU A 178 -10.89 -3.35 4.01
N PHE A 179 -10.94 -2.80 2.81
CA PHE A 179 -9.84 -2.06 2.19
C PHE A 179 -10.14 -0.57 2.16
N VAL A 180 -9.14 0.23 2.56
CA VAL A 180 -9.22 1.69 2.56
C VAL A 180 -8.18 2.26 1.60
N HIS A 181 -8.64 3.05 0.62
CA HIS A 181 -7.76 3.66 -0.36
C HIS A 181 -6.87 4.75 0.25
N GLY A 182 -5.77 5.08 -0.44
CA GLY A 182 -4.85 6.16 -0.07
C GLY A 182 -5.25 7.49 -0.71
N GLY A 183 -4.26 8.35 -0.95
CA GLY A 183 -4.47 9.68 -1.57
C GLY A 183 -4.41 10.85 -0.60
N GLY A 184 -3.66 10.70 0.50
CA GLY A 184 -3.37 11.79 1.42
C GLY A 184 -4.62 12.45 2.01
N TRP A 185 -5.70 11.69 2.21
CA TRP A 185 -7.02 12.16 2.70
C TRP A 185 -7.72 13.22 1.84
N VAL A 186 -7.10 13.67 0.74
CA VAL A 186 -7.55 14.80 -0.08
C VAL A 186 -7.99 14.36 -1.48
N ILE A 187 -7.42 13.25 -1.96
CA ILE A 187 -7.75 12.62 -3.24
C ILE A 187 -7.91 11.12 -3.05
N GLY A 188 -8.26 10.41 -4.12
CA GLY A 188 -8.37 8.96 -4.16
C GLY A 188 -9.81 8.51 -4.31
N HIS A 189 -9.97 7.28 -4.81
CA HIS A 189 -11.25 6.66 -5.04
C HIS A 189 -11.16 5.15 -4.78
N ARG A 190 -12.28 4.55 -4.39
CA ARG A 190 -12.41 3.11 -4.09
C ARG A 190 -12.09 2.21 -5.30
N GLU A 191 -12.24 2.70 -6.54
CA GLU A 191 -12.13 1.84 -7.74
C GLU A 191 -10.68 1.63 -8.24
N HIS A 192 -9.72 2.43 -7.77
CA HIS A 192 -8.41 2.55 -8.46
C HIS A 192 -7.22 1.98 -7.69
N GLN A 193 -7.34 1.79 -6.38
CA GLN A 193 -6.23 1.41 -5.52
C GLN A 193 -6.47 0.05 -4.85
N GLY A 194 -5.38 -0.64 -4.48
CA GLY A 194 -5.45 -1.97 -3.88
C GLY A 194 -5.99 -3.07 -4.80
N GLN A 195 -6.16 -2.79 -6.10
CA GLN A 195 -6.84 -3.70 -7.03
C GLN A 195 -6.17 -5.07 -7.05
N VAL A 196 -4.84 -5.13 -7.11
CA VAL A 196 -4.12 -6.42 -7.11
C VAL A 196 -4.47 -7.26 -5.87
N LEU A 197 -4.42 -6.65 -4.68
CA LEU A 197 -4.77 -7.29 -3.42
C LEU A 197 -6.23 -7.79 -3.43
N LEU A 198 -7.16 -6.92 -3.81
CA LEU A 198 -8.60 -7.19 -3.80
C LEU A 198 -9.00 -8.32 -4.76
N TYR A 199 -8.55 -8.27 -6.01
CA TYR A 199 -8.83 -9.33 -6.98
C TYR A 199 -8.22 -10.67 -6.57
N ASP A 200 -6.98 -10.67 -6.08
CA ASP A 200 -6.30 -11.91 -5.72
C ASP A 200 -6.90 -12.56 -4.46
N LEU A 201 -7.32 -11.77 -3.47
CA LEU A 201 -8.00 -12.30 -2.28
C LEU A 201 -9.41 -12.79 -2.58
N ALA A 202 -10.18 -12.04 -3.37
CA ALA A 202 -11.52 -12.47 -3.79
C ALA A 202 -11.46 -13.81 -4.54
N ALA A 203 -10.48 -13.98 -5.43
CA ALA A 203 -10.25 -15.25 -6.12
C ALA A 203 -9.78 -16.39 -5.19
N GLN A 204 -9.30 -16.08 -3.98
CA GLN A 204 -8.97 -17.05 -2.93
C GLN A 204 -10.15 -17.35 -1.99
N GLY A 205 -11.33 -16.79 -2.27
CA GLY A 205 -12.55 -17.03 -1.51
C GLY A 205 -12.79 -16.04 -0.37
N TRP A 206 -12.15 -14.88 -0.39
CA TRP A 206 -12.44 -13.79 0.54
C TRP A 206 -13.58 -12.91 0.01
N VAL A 207 -14.35 -12.33 0.92
CA VAL A 207 -15.23 -11.20 0.60
C VAL A 207 -14.43 -9.92 0.82
N CYS A 208 -14.10 -9.19 -0.23
CA CYS A 208 -13.34 -7.95 -0.10
C CYS A 208 -14.21 -6.74 -0.41
N MET A 209 -14.02 -5.66 0.34
CA MET A 209 -14.79 -4.43 0.23
C MET A 209 -13.85 -3.24 0.19
N SER A 210 -13.88 -2.45 -0.88
CA SER A 210 -13.17 -1.17 -0.98
C SER A 210 -14.13 -0.05 -0.57
N VAL A 211 -13.85 0.64 0.53
CA VAL A 211 -14.76 1.65 1.09
C VAL A 211 -14.36 3.06 0.66
N GLU A 212 -15.35 3.91 0.37
CA GLU A 212 -15.16 5.35 0.22
C GLU A 212 -15.23 6.07 1.58
N TYR A 213 -14.50 7.18 1.70
CA TYR A 213 -14.60 8.10 2.83
C TYR A 213 -14.57 9.54 2.33
N ARG A 214 -15.19 10.47 3.07
CA ARG A 214 -15.18 11.89 2.70
C ARG A 214 -13.76 12.44 2.66
N LEU A 215 -13.45 13.32 1.70
CA LEU A 215 -12.12 13.89 1.51
C LEU A 215 -11.99 15.33 2.03
N SER A 216 -10.80 15.68 2.51
CA SER A 216 -10.39 17.05 2.81
C SER A 216 -10.23 17.90 1.55
N PRO A 217 -10.39 19.25 1.63
CA PRO A 217 -10.61 20.07 2.83
C PRO A 217 -12.09 20.16 3.27
N ARG A 218 -13.02 19.54 2.53
CA ARG A 218 -14.46 19.59 2.85
C ARG A 218 -14.79 18.80 4.11
N ALA A 219 -14.17 17.63 4.29
CA ALA A 219 -14.17 16.88 5.53
C ALA A 219 -12.82 17.00 6.25
N THR A 220 -12.81 16.86 7.56
CA THR A 220 -11.60 16.92 8.39
C THR A 220 -11.58 15.75 9.35
N PHE A 221 -10.41 15.38 9.88
CA PHE A 221 -10.39 14.36 10.93
C PHE A 221 -11.32 14.78 12.09
N PRO A 222 -12.21 13.91 12.60
CA PRO A 222 -12.27 12.46 12.39
C PRO A 222 -13.22 11.94 11.29
N ASP A 223 -13.82 12.78 10.45
CA ASP A 223 -14.83 12.38 9.44
C ASP A 223 -14.41 11.16 8.61
N HIS A 224 -13.18 11.16 8.11
CA HIS A 224 -12.61 10.06 7.34
C HIS A 224 -12.68 8.72 8.08
N LEU A 225 -12.31 8.70 9.36
CA LEU A 225 -12.30 7.50 10.20
C LEU A 225 -13.72 7.05 10.54
N VAL A 226 -14.62 8.01 10.81
CA VAL A 226 -16.04 7.75 11.05
C VAL A 226 -16.66 7.05 9.84
N ASP A 227 -16.35 7.51 8.62
CA ASP A 227 -16.88 6.91 7.39
C ASP A 227 -16.35 5.49 7.17
N VAL A 228 -15.05 5.25 7.40
CA VAL A 228 -14.45 3.91 7.34
C VAL A 228 -15.10 2.95 8.35
N LYS A 229 -15.31 3.40 9.59
CA LYS A 229 -15.99 2.61 10.62
C LYS A 229 -17.46 2.35 10.30
N ARG A 230 -18.15 3.30 9.66
CA ARG A 230 -19.52 3.10 9.18
C ARG A 230 -19.57 2.05 8.06
N GLY A 231 -18.59 2.05 7.16
CA GLY A 231 -18.43 0.98 6.17
C GLY A 231 -18.17 -0.39 6.81
N LEU A 232 -17.35 -0.45 7.88
CA LEU A 232 -17.15 -1.68 8.65
C LEU A 232 -18.45 -2.19 9.28
N ALA A 233 -19.25 -1.30 9.87
CA ALA A 233 -20.56 -1.64 10.42
C ALA A 233 -21.49 -2.20 9.33
N TRP A 234 -21.53 -1.55 8.15
CA TRP A 234 -22.29 -2.01 7.00
C TRP A 234 -21.87 -3.42 6.54
N LEU A 235 -20.55 -3.68 6.46
CA LEU A 235 -20.03 -4.99 6.06
C LEU A 235 -20.46 -6.10 7.03
N ARG A 236 -20.50 -5.80 8.33
CA ARG A 236 -20.94 -6.77 9.35
C ARG A 236 -22.44 -7.02 9.28
N GLU A 237 -23.23 -5.98 9.08
CA GLU A 237 -24.68 -6.09 8.91
C GLU A 237 -25.05 -6.94 7.69
N HIS A 238 -24.34 -6.76 6.56
CA HIS A 238 -24.60 -7.47 5.30
C HIS A 238 -23.78 -8.76 5.14
N ALA A 239 -23.03 -9.18 6.16
CA ALA A 239 -22.11 -10.32 6.05
C ALA A 239 -22.83 -11.61 5.62
N GLY A 240 -24.01 -11.87 6.18
CA GLY A 240 -24.82 -13.04 5.82
C GLY A 240 -25.20 -13.08 4.35
N GLU A 241 -25.61 -11.94 3.78
CA GLU A 241 -25.96 -11.80 2.37
C GLU A 241 -24.76 -12.03 1.45
N LEU A 242 -23.58 -11.58 1.88
CA LEU A 242 -22.33 -11.76 1.15
C LEU A 242 -21.71 -13.16 1.33
N GLY A 243 -22.21 -13.97 2.27
CA GLY A 243 -21.59 -15.24 2.66
C GLY A 243 -20.30 -15.07 3.48
N ALA A 244 -20.08 -13.87 4.01
CA ALA A 244 -18.96 -13.53 4.87
C ALA A 244 -19.21 -13.95 6.33
N ASP A 245 -18.13 -14.18 7.06
CA ASP A 245 -18.13 -14.36 8.51
C ASP A 245 -17.96 -12.98 9.19
N PRO A 246 -19.02 -12.44 9.82
CA PRO A 246 -18.94 -11.12 10.45
C PRO A 246 -17.94 -11.06 11.61
N SER A 247 -17.58 -12.21 12.21
CA SER A 247 -16.60 -12.27 13.31
C SER A 247 -15.14 -12.16 12.82
N PHE A 248 -14.91 -12.27 11.51
CA PHE A 248 -13.58 -12.27 10.92
C PHE A 248 -13.48 -11.23 9.79
N VAL A 249 -13.35 -9.97 10.20
CA VAL A 249 -13.05 -8.85 9.31
C VAL A 249 -11.63 -8.35 9.58
N VAL A 250 -10.80 -8.29 8.55
CA VAL A 250 -9.46 -7.68 8.60
C VAL A 250 -9.50 -6.34 7.89
N ALA A 251 -8.89 -5.31 8.46
CA ALA A 251 -8.71 -4.04 7.77
C ALA A 251 -7.35 -3.99 7.08
N SER A 252 -7.33 -3.55 5.84
CA SER A 252 -6.13 -3.23 5.08
C SER A 252 -6.28 -1.87 4.47
N GLY A 253 -5.18 -1.21 4.18
CA GLY A 253 -5.22 0.04 3.45
C GLY A 253 -3.83 0.43 2.99
N ILE A 254 -3.79 1.46 2.16
CA ILE A 254 -2.53 1.99 1.63
C ILE A 254 -2.38 3.47 1.97
N SER A 255 -1.18 3.92 2.33
CA SER A 255 -0.90 5.34 2.61
C SER A 255 -1.88 5.96 3.64
N ALA A 256 -2.64 7.00 3.29
CA ALA A 256 -3.72 7.55 4.12
C ALA A 256 -4.77 6.51 4.54
N GLY A 257 -5.09 5.53 3.70
CA GLY A 257 -5.97 4.43 4.06
C GLY A 257 -5.34 3.44 5.03
N ALA A 258 -4.02 3.25 4.97
CA ALA A 258 -3.29 2.45 5.96
C ALA A 258 -3.30 3.13 7.35
N HIS A 259 -3.25 4.47 7.38
CA HIS A 259 -3.47 5.26 8.60
C HIS A 259 -4.88 5.04 9.16
N LEU A 260 -5.92 5.17 8.33
CA LEU A 260 -7.31 4.99 8.77
C LEU A 260 -7.60 3.55 9.20
N ALA A 261 -7.08 2.55 8.47
CA ALA A 261 -7.19 1.13 8.83
C ALA A 261 -6.51 0.84 10.18
N ALA A 262 -5.32 1.40 10.42
CA ALA A 262 -4.63 1.24 11.70
C ALA A 262 -5.39 1.94 12.85
N LEU A 263 -5.91 3.16 12.64
CA LEU A 263 -6.75 3.83 13.64
C LEU A 263 -8.02 3.03 13.94
N ALA A 264 -8.72 2.52 12.92
CA ALA A 264 -9.91 1.70 13.11
C ALA A 264 -9.60 0.46 13.98
N ALA A 265 -8.49 -0.22 13.72
CA ALA A 265 -8.07 -1.39 14.48
C ALA A 265 -7.60 -1.07 15.92
N LEU A 266 -7.13 0.15 16.18
CA LEU A 266 -6.65 0.58 17.50
C LEU A 266 -7.72 1.29 18.33
N THR A 267 -8.86 1.65 17.73
CA THR A 267 -9.95 2.35 18.40
C THR A 267 -11.28 1.57 18.32
N PRO A 268 -11.31 0.23 18.46
CA PRO A 268 -12.55 -0.53 18.33
C PRO A 268 -13.61 -0.02 19.31
N ASN A 269 -14.84 0.17 18.81
CA ASN A 269 -16.00 0.59 19.60
C ASN A 269 -15.86 1.95 20.32
N ASP A 270 -14.85 2.77 19.96
CA ASP A 270 -14.71 4.12 20.49
C ASP A 270 -15.87 5.01 19.99
N PRO A 271 -16.75 5.49 20.89
CA PRO A 271 -17.93 6.28 20.51
C PRO A 271 -17.57 7.62 19.88
N GLU A 272 -16.38 8.18 20.15
CA GLU A 272 -15.92 9.42 19.51
C GLU A 272 -15.82 9.25 17.97
N TYR A 273 -15.58 8.03 17.50
CA TYR A 273 -15.46 7.70 16.08
C TYR A 273 -16.67 6.93 15.54
N GLN A 274 -17.79 6.88 16.27
CA GLN A 274 -19.02 6.20 15.87
C GLN A 274 -20.32 7.01 16.06
N PRO A 275 -20.33 8.34 15.79
CA PRO A 275 -21.53 9.14 15.99
C PRO A 275 -22.70 8.60 15.15
N GLY A 276 -23.79 8.25 15.83
CA GLY A 276 -25.03 7.73 15.24
C GLY A 276 -25.02 6.24 14.89
N PHE A 277 -23.99 5.50 15.28
CA PHE A 277 -23.92 4.04 15.15
C PHE A 277 -23.08 3.41 16.28
N GLU A 278 -23.20 3.95 17.48
CA GLU A 278 -22.42 3.60 18.67
C GLU A 278 -22.59 2.13 19.08
N ILE A 279 -23.74 1.53 18.77
CA ILE A 279 -24.04 0.12 19.09
C ILE A 279 -23.33 -0.88 18.15
N ALA A 280 -22.81 -0.43 17.02
CA ALA A 280 -22.19 -1.31 16.04
C ALA A 280 -20.81 -1.78 16.53
N ASP A 281 -20.56 -3.09 16.41
CA ASP A 281 -19.24 -3.66 16.65
C ASP A 281 -18.28 -3.31 15.51
N THR A 282 -17.25 -2.51 15.82
CA THR A 282 -16.18 -2.12 14.89
C THR A 282 -14.84 -2.76 15.25
N SER A 283 -14.85 -3.84 16.05
CA SER A 283 -13.65 -4.65 16.27
C SER A 283 -13.13 -5.27 14.96
N LEU A 284 -11.83 -5.55 14.90
CA LEU A 284 -11.18 -6.15 13.74
C LEU A 284 -10.37 -7.39 14.16
N ALA A 285 -10.37 -8.41 13.31
CA ALA A 285 -9.63 -9.65 13.54
C ALA A 285 -8.12 -9.48 13.31
N GLY A 286 -7.73 -8.47 12.53
CA GLY A 286 -6.34 -8.11 12.23
C GLY A 286 -6.26 -6.82 11.43
N CYS A 287 -5.04 -6.33 11.22
CA CYS A 287 -4.77 -5.15 10.41
C CYS A 287 -3.53 -5.32 9.52
N VAL A 288 -3.62 -4.93 8.25
CA VAL A 288 -2.50 -4.92 7.29
C VAL A 288 -2.32 -3.52 6.71
N PRO A 289 -1.72 -2.57 7.45
CA PRO A 289 -1.46 -1.24 6.93
C PRO A 289 -0.19 -1.26 6.05
N ILE A 290 -0.33 -0.79 4.81
CA ILE A 290 0.76 -0.75 3.82
C ILE A 290 1.20 0.70 3.59
N TYR A 291 2.47 0.98 3.89
CA TYR A 291 3.16 2.27 3.80
C TYR A 291 2.38 3.46 4.39
N GLY A 292 1.77 3.26 5.56
CA GLY A 292 0.95 4.26 6.22
C GLY A 292 1.71 5.39 6.90
N VAL A 293 0.97 6.44 7.25
CA VAL A 293 1.44 7.49 8.17
C VAL A 293 0.91 7.17 9.56
N TYR A 294 1.79 6.96 10.54
CA TYR A 294 1.38 6.50 11.87
C TYR A 294 1.44 7.58 12.95
N ASP A 295 2.05 8.73 12.64
CA ASP A 295 2.07 9.90 13.50
C ASP A 295 1.86 11.17 12.67
N LEU A 296 0.68 11.78 12.78
CA LEU A 296 0.37 13.04 12.11
C LEU A 296 0.97 14.26 12.82
N ALA A 297 1.38 14.13 14.08
CA ALA A 297 2.02 15.20 14.83
C ALA A 297 3.53 15.27 14.55
N ASP A 298 4.10 14.23 13.93
CA ASP A 298 5.54 14.11 13.67
C ASP A 298 6.38 14.35 14.93
N ARG A 299 6.03 13.70 16.04
CA ARG A 299 6.64 13.95 17.37
C ARG A 299 8.13 13.62 17.39
N GLU A 300 8.53 12.62 16.62
CA GLU A 300 9.92 12.20 16.47
C GLU A 300 10.67 12.96 15.35
N ARG A 301 10.02 13.90 14.64
CA ARG A 301 10.61 14.70 13.54
C ARG A 301 11.25 13.84 12.46
N LEU A 302 10.51 12.81 12.01
CA LEU A 302 10.99 11.78 11.09
C LEU A 302 10.86 12.18 9.62
N TRP A 303 10.13 13.26 9.32
CA TRP A 303 9.97 13.75 7.96
C TRP A 303 11.23 14.48 7.49
N PRO A 304 11.89 14.04 6.39
CA PRO A 304 13.10 14.69 5.88
C PRO A 304 12.91 16.16 5.53
N ASP A 305 11.72 16.52 5.06
CA ASP A 305 11.26 17.90 4.91
C ASP A 305 9.94 18.08 5.68
N PRO A 306 9.94 18.80 6.80
CA PRO A 306 8.75 19.03 7.63
C PRO A 306 7.60 19.70 6.89
N ARG A 307 7.85 20.36 5.75
CA ARG A 307 6.80 20.96 4.94
C ARG A 307 5.84 19.91 4.38
N GLY A 308 6.32 18.69 4.12
CA GLY A 308 5.47 17.58 3.65
C GLY A 308 4.33 17.27 4.61
N ILE A 309 4.65 16.98 5.88
CA ILE A 309 3.63 16.71 6.89
C ILE A 309 2.79 17.95 7.22
N ARG A 310 3.38 19.16 7.24
CA ARG A 310 2.64 20.41 7.54
C ARG A 310 1.52 20.71 6.54
N ILE A 311 1.70 20.37 5.25
CA ILE A 311 0.63 20.50 4.25
C ILE A 311 -0.56 19.61 4.62
N VAL A 312 -0.29 18.35 4.99
CA VAL A 312 -1.32 17.41 5.46
C VAL A 312 -2.00 17.93 6.72
N GLN A 313 -1.23 18.38 7.72
CA GLN A 313 -1.76 18.93 8.97
C GLN A 313 -2.72 20.10 8.72
N ALA A 314 -2.32 21.05 7.87
CA ALA A 314 -3.13 22.22 7.55
C ALA A 314 -4.46 21.87 6.87
N VAL A 315 -4.47 20.87 5.98
CA VAL A 315 -5.65 20.53 5.17
C VAL A 315 -6.58 19.54 5.90
N VAL A 316 -6.01 18.55 6.60
CA VAL A 316 -6.75 17.43 7.22
C VAL A 316 -7.17 17.76 8.66
N MET A 317 -6.30 18.44 9.41
CA MET A 317 -6.55 18.76 10.83
C MET A 317 -7.01 20.20 11.03
N LYS A 318 -6.74 21.11 10.08
CA LYS A 318 -7.03 22.56 10.18
C LYS A 318 -6.48 23.23 11.44
N THR A 319 -5.49 22.61 12.08
CA THR A 319 -4.77 23.09 13.27
C THR A 319 -3.35 22.50 13.26
N THR A 320 -2.53 22.89 14.23
CA THR A 320 -1.14 22.41 14.36
C THR A 320 -0.95 21.59 15.63
N PRO A 321 0.06 20.71 15.69
CA PRO A 321 0.38 19.91 16.87
C PRO A 321 0.59 20.75 18.13
N GLU A 322 1.15 21.95 17.98
CA GLU A 322 1.41 22.87 19.08
C GLU A 322 0.12 23.50 19.63
N LYS A 323 -0.85 23.79 18.76
CA LYS A 323 -2.13 24.40 19.15
C LYS A 323 -3.13 23.39 19.68
N SER A 324 -3.09 22.15 19.20
CA SER A 324 -4.08 21.12 19.53
C SER A 324 -3.46 19.73 19.66
N PRO A 325 -2.54 19.52 20.62
CA PRO A 325 -1.81 18.25 20.78
C PRO A 325 -2.75 17.05 20.94
N ALA A 326 -3.82 17.19 21.74
CA ALA A 326 -4.80 16.15 21.94
C ALA A 326 -5.54 15.73 20.64
N ALA A 327 -5.78 16.67 19.72
CA ALA A 327 -6.37 16.36 18.41
C ALA A 327 -5.41 15.52 17.55
N PHE A 328 -4.11 15.79 17.65
CA PHE A 328 -3.09 15.00 16.98
C PHE A 328 -2.83 13.65 17.66
N ASP A 329 -3.01 13.52 18.97
CA ASP A 329 -3.02 12.22 19.67
C ASP A 329 -4.22 11.37 19.20
N LYS A 330 -5.37 12.01 18.99
CA LYS A 330 -6.58 11.39 18.40
C LYS A 330 -6.34 10.89 16.97
N ALA A 331 -5.62 11.67 16.18
CA ALA A 331 -5.40 11.36 14.78
C ALA A 331 -4.14 10.53 14.48
N SER A 332 -3.40 10.05 15.49
CA SER A 332 -2.14 9.33 15.26
C SER A 332 -2.20 7.88 15.76
N PRO A 333 -2.15 6.85 14.89
CA PRO A 333 -2.04 5.45 15.31
C PRO A 333 -0.99 5.19 16.40
N LEU A 334 0.17 5.86 16.32
CA LEU A 334 1.25 5.77 17.29
C LEU A 334 0.80 6.12 18.72
N ALA A 335 -0.09 7.10 18.88
CA ALA A 335 -0.64 7.51 20.17
C ALA A 335 -1.82 6.63 20.63
N ARG A 336 -2.26 5.66 19.80
CA ARG A 336 -3.39 4.76 20.06
C ARG A 336 -2.99 3.30 20.25
N VAL A 337 -1.69 3.01 20.33
CA VAL A 337 -1.21 1.65 20.61
C VAL A 337 -1.74 1.16 21.96
N ARG A 338 -2.12 -0.12 22.02
CA ARG A 338 -2.79 -0.72 23.19
C ARG A 338 -2.50 -2.21 23.28
N ALA A 339 -2.62 -2.77 24.47
CA ALA A 339 -2.19 -4.13 24.75
C ALA A 339 -3.07 -5.23 24.11
N ASP A 340 -4.34 -4.91 23.90
CA ASP A 340 -5.36 -5.76 23.28
C ASP A 340 -5.59 -5.43 21.79
N ALA A 341 -4.64 -4.74 21.15
CA ALA A 341 -4.66 -4.56 19.71
C ALA A 341 -4.73 -5.93 18.99
N PRO A 342 -5.45 -6.06 17.87
CA PRO A 342 -5.47 -7.30 17.10
C PRO A 342 -4.08 -7.55 16.47
N PRO A 343 -3.83 -8.71 15.86
CA PRO A 343 -2.59 -8.94 15.12
C PRO A 343 -2.38 -7.94 13.97
N PHE A 344 -1.15 -7.45 13.80
CA PHE A 344 -0.76 -6.53 12.71
C PHE A 344 0.27 -7.17 11.77
N LEU A 345 0.15 -6.87 10.48
CA LEU A 345 1.24 -6.98 9.51
C LEU A 345 1.49 -5.60 8.89
N VAL A 346 2.49 -4.90 9.41
CA VAL A 346 2.91 -3.60 8.89
C VAL A 346 3.88 -3.80 7.74
N VAL A 347 3.61 -3.21 6.58
CA VAL A 347 4.46 -3.34 5.39
C VAL A 347 4.89 -1.95 4.93
N HIS A 348 6.19 -1.71 4.70
CA HIS A 348 6.65 -0.38 4.25
C HIS A 348 7.85 -0.48 3.32
N GLY A 349 7.91 0.34 2.26
CA GLY A 349 9.05 0.39 1.34
C GLY A 349 10.27 1.12 1.93
N THR A 350 11.48 0.61 1.71
CA THR A 350 12.70 1.21 2.29
C THR A 350 13.05 2.59 1.74
N ILE A 351 12.53 2.95 0.56
CA ILE A 351 12.88 4.21 -0.13
C ILE A 351 11.69 5.15 -0.30
N ASP A 352 10.63 4.94 0.47
CA ASP A 352 9.41 5.77 0.44
C ASP A 352 9.71 7.24 0.75
N VAL A 353 9.50 8.11 -0.24
CA VAL A 353 9.71 9.58 -0.12
C VAL A 353 8.47 10.33 0.35
N LEU A 354 7.29 9.71 0.29
CA LEU A 354 6.02 10.37 0.65
C LEU A 354 5.62 10.08 2.09
N ALA A 355 5.89 8.87 2.58
CA ALA A 355 5.68 8.46 3.96
C ALA A 355 6.98 7.85 4.50
N PRO A 356 7.74 8.53 5.36
CA PRO A 356 9.05 8.06 5.81
C PRO A 356 8.95 6.69 6.49
N VAL A 357 9.76 5.73 6.03
CA VAL A 357 9.84 4.37 6.61
C VAL A 357 10.16 4.37 8.11
N ALA A 358 10.88 5.39 8.58
CA ALA A 358 11.17 5.59 10.01
C ALA A 358 9.89 5.70 10.86
N GLY A 359 8.81 6.26 10.33
CA GLY A 359 7.51 6.35 11.01
C GLY A 359 6.89 4.97 11.25
N ALA A 360 6.97 4.06 10.27
CA ALA A 360 6.54 2.67 10.46
C ALA A 360 7.40 1.94 11.49
N ARG A 361 8.73 2.15 11.47
CA ARG A 361 9.63 1.58 12.49
C ARG A 361 9.26 2.08 13.89
N SER A 362 8.98 3.37 14.06
CA SER A 362 8.53 3.92 15.36
C SER A 362 7.21 3.29 15.81
N PHE A 363 6.20 3.27 14.94
CA PHE A 363 4.91 2.64 15.22
C PHE A 363 5.02 1.17 15.61
N VAL A 364 5.78 0.37 14.85
CA VAL A 364 6.00 -1.05 15.14
C VAL A 364 6.70 -1.25 16.48
N ARG A 365 7.73 -0.44 16.81
CA ARG A 365 8.40 -0.51 18.10
C ARG A 365 7.42 -0.24 19.24
N ALA A 366 6.64 0.83 19.14
CA ALA A 366 5.66 1.22 20.16
C ALA A 366 4.57 0.16 20.32
N LEU A 367 4.02 -0.36 19.22
CA LEU A 367 2.97 -1.38 19.26
C LEU A 367 3.49 -2.71 19.81
N ARG A 368 4.69 -3.17 19.40
CA ARG A 368 5.32 -4.38 19.94
C ARG A 368 5.60 -4.30 21.44
N ALA A 369 5.88 -3.10 21.96
CA ALA A 369 6.17 -2.92 23.38
C ALA A 369 4.96 -3.16 24.27
N VAL A 370 3.73 -3.05 23.73
CA VAL A 370 2.50 -3.15 24.53
C VAL A 370 1.58 -4.28 24.09
N SER A 371 1.52 -4.61 22.79
CA SER A 371 0.58 -5.57 22.21
C SER A 371 0.87 -7.00 22.68
N LYS A 372 -0.17 -7.70 23.10
CA LYS A 372 -0.14 -9.15 23.37
C LYS A 372 -0.26 -9.98 22.09
N ALA A 373 -0.80 -9.40 21.03
CA ALA A 373 -0.95 -10.03 19.73
C ALA A 373 0.30 -9.83 18.85
N PRO A 374 0.59 -10.75 17.92
CA PRO A 374 1.73 -10.61 17.02
C PRO A 374 1.69 -9.33 16.17
N VAL A 375 2.84 -8.66 16.09
CA VAL A 375 3.05 -7.48 15.23
C VAL A 375 4.20 -7.79 14.28
N VAL A 376 3.85 -8.24 13.07
CA VAL A 376 4.78 -8.51 11.99
C VAL A 376 5.15 -7.20 11.31
N TYR A 377 6.42 -7.01 10.97
CA TYR A 377 6.89 -5.86 10.22
C TYR A 377 7.79 -6.29 9.07
N ALA A 378 7.37 -5.97 7.85
CA ALA A 378 8.12 -6.23 6.64
C ALA A 378 8.55 -4.92 5.99
N GLU A 379 9.86 -4.68 5.97
CA GLU A 379 10.46 -3.54 5.28
C GLU A 379 10.95 -3.97 3.90
N ILE A 380 10.30 -3.48 2.84
CA ILE A 380 10.42 -4.01 1.47
C ILE A 380 11.59 -3.35 0.73
N PRO A 381 12.67 -4.10 0.39
CA PRO A 381 13.87 -3.54 -0.20
C PRO A 381 13.61 -2.81 -1.52
N GLY A 382 13.91 -1.52 -1.50
CA GLY A 382 13.76 -0.67 -2.66
C GLY A 382 12.32 -0.39 -3.08
N GLY A 383 11.34 -0.69 -2.22
CA GLY A 383 9.96 -0.25 -2.41
C GLY A 383 9.86 1.26 -2.24
N GLN A 384 9.32 1.92 -3.25
CA GLN A 384 8.89 3.31 -3.21
C GLN A 384 7.44 3.37 -2.70
N HIS A 385 6.90 4.55 -2.41
CA HIS A 385 5.45 4.68 -2.18
C HIS A 385 4.66 4.05 -3.35
N ALA A 386 3.51 3.43 -3.09
CA ALA A 386 2.66 2.80 -4.10
C ALA A 386 3.30 1.65 -4.91
N PHE A 387 4.31 0.96 -4.36
CA PHE A 387 4.99 -0.16 -5.03
C PHE A 387 4.07 -1.33 -5.42
N ASP A 388 2.85 -1.42 -4.88
CA ASP A 388 1.87 -2.48 -5.08
C ASP A 388 0.86 -2.22 -6.21
N VAL A 389 0.90 -1.04 -6.85
CA VAL A 389 -0.07 -0.66 -7.89
C VAL A 389 0.05 -1.52 -9.15
N PHE A 390 1.26 -1.93 -9.50
CA PHE A 390 1.56 -2.74 -10.67
C PHE A 390 1.99 -4.14 -10.25
N HIS A 391 1.67 -5.13 -11.09
CA HIS A 391 2.33 -6.42 -11.02
C HIS A 391 3.82 -6.27 -11.34
N SER A 392 4.63 -6.43 -10.31
CA SER A 392 6.09 -6.50 -10.36
C SER A 392 6.54 -7.63 -9.43
N PRO A 393 7.79 -8.12 -9.56
CA PRO A 393 8.32 -9.07 -8.58
C PRO A 393 8.18 -8.56 -7.14
N ARG A 394 8.41 -7.25 -6.92
CA ARG A 394 8.33 -6.63 -5.60
C ARG A 394 6.90 -6.66 -5.06
N ALA A 395 5.95 -6.18 -5.84
CA ALA A 395 4.54 -6.15 -5.48
C ALA A 395 4.02 -7.56 -5.18
N ASP A 396 4.20 -8.49 -6.12
CA ASP A 396 3.62 -9.82 -6.02
C ASP A 396 4.20 -10.62 -4.85
N PHE A 397 5.51 -10.59 -4.62
CA PHE A 397 6.08 -11.28 -3.46
C PHE A 397 5.66 -10.65 -2.13
N THR A 398 5.48 -9.33 -2.09
CA THR A 398 4.94 -8.64 -0.91
C THR A 398 3.52 -9.12 -0.63
N LEU A 399 2.66 -9.09 -1.64
CA LEU A 399 1.26 -9.50 -1.52
C LEU A 399 1.09 -11.00 -1.23
N GLN A 400 1.97 -11.86 -1.76
CA GLN A 400 2.00 -13.27 -1.37
C GLN A 400 2.26 -13.47 0.12
N GLY A 401 3.18 -12.68 0.70
CA GLY A 401 3.40 -12.69 2.15
C GLY A 401 2.15 -12.22 2.92
N VAL A 402 1.45 -11.19 2.41
CA VAL A 402 0.16 -10.75 2.98
C VAL A 402 -0.88 -11.86 2.93
N TYR A 403 -1.05 -12.55 1.80
CA TYR A 403 -2.01 -13.65 1.68
C TYR A 403 -1.74 -14.76 2.68
N ARG A 404 -0.47 -15.15 2.84
CA ARG A 404 -0.09 -16.18 3.80
C ARG A 404 -0.31 -15.74 5.25
N PHE A 405 0.00 -14.48 5.59
CA PHE A 405 -0.31 -13.93 6.91
C PHE A 405 -1.81 -13.98 7.21
N LEU A 406 -2.65 -13.57 6.25
CA LEU A 406 -4.10 -13.60 6.38
C LEU A 406 -4.64 -15.03 6.52
N ALA A 407 -4.09 -15.98 5.77
CA ALA A 407 -4.43 -17.40 5.89
C ALA A 407 -4.04 -17.98 7.25
N TRP A 408 -2.84 -17.66 7.76
CA TRP A 408 -2.40 -18.01 9.11
C TRP A 408 -3.34 -17.41 10.17
N LEU A 409 -3.66 -16.13 10.06
CA LEU A 409 -4.52 -15.42 11.00
C LEU A 409 -5.93 -16.05 11.05
N ARG A 410 -6.49 -16.44 9.91
CA ARG A 410 -7.78 -17.13 9.84
C ARG A 410 -7.73 -18.52 10.47
N SER A 411 -6.61 -19.21 10.33
CA SER A 411 -6.42 -20.55 10.87
C SER A 411 -6.25 -20.54 12.38
N ALA A 412 -5.59 -19.52 12.93
CA ALA A 412 -5.34 -19.38 14.37
C ALA A 412 -6.58 -19.06 15.23
N ARG A 413 -7.73 -18.73 14.60
CA ARG A 413 -8.99 -18.38 15.28
C ARG A 413 -10.08 -19.45 15.16
N ARG A 414 -9.75 -20.63 14.64
CA ARG A 414 -10.67 -21.78 14.55
C ARG A 414 -10.65 -22.65 15.78
#